data_AF-A0A7X7LHI0-F1
#
_entry.id   AF-A0A7X7LHI0-F1
#
_cell.length_a   1.000
_cell.length_b   1.000
_cell.length_c   1.000
_cell.angle_alpha   90.00
_cell.angle_beta   90.00
_cell.angle_gamma   90.00
#
_symmetry.space_group_name_H-M   'P 1'
#
loop_
_entity.id
_entity.type
_entity.pdbx_description
1 polymer ?
#
loop_
_entity_poly.entity_id
_entity_poly.type
_entity_poly.pdbx_seq_one_letter_code
_entity_poly.pdbx_strand_id
1 'polypeptide(L)'
;FRLLDDAYAIIFENFDKGEEFAYKNISKALEKEKEINQFRDWVREDVLVKIESGEYTLKSGFYFNKMVTSCEKIGDNLLNINEAIAGINVE
;
A
#
# COMPACT_ATOMS: atom_id res chain seq x y z
N PHE A 1 6.98 -5.78 -2.08
CA PHE A 1 6.89 -6.43 -0.75
C PHE A 1 7.41 -5.54 0.37
N ARG A 2 8.64 -4.99 0.32
CA ARG A 2 9.16 -4.07 1.36
C ARG A 2 8.17 -2.98 1.83
N LEU A 3 7.46 -2.32 0.92
CA LEU A 3 6.47 -1.29 1.31
C LEU A 3 5.34 -1.84 2.20
N LEU A 4 4.91 -3.08 1.95
CA LEU A 4 3.94 -3.76 2.81
C LEU A 4 4.57 -4.18 4.14
N ASP A 5 5.81 -4.67 4.13
CA ASP A 5 6.53 -5.03 5.36
C ASP A 5 6.68 -3.80 6.28
N ASP A 6 6.99 -2.64 5.71
CA ASP A 6 7.02 -1.36 6.43
C ASP A 6 5.64 -1.00 6.99
N ALA A 7 4.58 -1.18 6.22
CA ALA A 7 3.20 -0.92 6.66
C ALA A 7 2.77 -1.86 7.81
N TYR A 8 3.15 -3.14 7.75
CA TYR A 8 2.95 -4.10 8.84
C TYR A 8 3.70 -3.68 10.11
N ALA A 9 4.95 -3.22 9.97
CA ALA A 9 5.73 -2.73 11.11
C ALA A 9 5.05 -1.54 11.81
N ILE A 10 4.41 -0.64 11.05
CA ILE A 10 3.64 0.48 11.60
C ILE A 10 2.43 -0.03 12.40
N ILE A 11 1.70 -1.03 11.90
CA ILE A 11 0.58 -1.65 12.65
C ILE A 11 1.09 -2.21 13.98
N PHE A 12 2.16 -3.01 13.95
CA PHE A 12 2.67 -3.64 15.18
C PHE A 12 3.11 -2.58 16.19
N GLU A 13 3.78 -1.53 15.75
CA GLU A 13 4.17 -0.41 16.61
C GLU A 13 2.95 0.31 17.22
N ASN A 14 1.93 0.60 16.41
CA ASN A 14 0.72 1.27 16.86
C ASN A 14 -0.10 0.40 17.81
N PHE A 15 -0.21 -0.89 17.52
CA PHE A 15 -0.91 -1.85 18.36
C PHE A 15 -0.23 -2.01 19.73
N ASP A 16 1.09 -2.18 19.75
CA ASP A 16 1.86 -2.41 20.98
C ASP A 16 1.85 -1.19 21.92
N LYS A 17 1.81 0.03 21.35
CA LYS A 17 1.85 1.29 22.10
C LYS A 17 0.47 1.88 22.42
N GLY A 18 -0.59 1.34 21.83
CA GLY A 18 -1.97 1.69 22.12
C GLY A 18 -2.49 2.95 21.41
N GLU A 19 -3.77 3.23 21.64
CA GLU A 19 -4.59 4.21 20.91
C GLU A 19 -4.00 5.62 20.86
N GLU A 20 -3.58 6.19 22.00
CA GLU A 20 -3.04 7.56 22.05
C GLU A 20 -1.77 7.72 21.20
N PHE A 21 -0.91 6.69 21.19
CA PHE A 21 0.27 6.67 20.34
C PHE A 21 -0.12 6.53 18.88
N ALA A 22 -1.00 5.58 18.57
CA ALA A 22 -1.47 5.33 17.21
C ALA A 22 -2.11 6.57 16.58
N TYR A 23 -2.93 7.32 17.34
CA TYR A 23 -3.51 8.60 16.92
C TYR A 23 -2.44 9.62 16.50
N LYS A 24 -1.35 9.76 17.28
CA LYS A 24 -0.25 10.66 16.95
C LYS A 24 0.61 10.17 15.78
N ASN A 25 0.63 8.85 15.55
CA ASN A 25 1.46 8.20 14.54
C ASN A 25 0.70 7.90 13.23
N ILE A 26 -0.59 8.26 13.13
CA ILE A 26 -1.42 7.93 11.95
C ILE A 26 -0.89 8.54 10.66
N SER A 27 -0.25 9.71 10.72
CA SER A 27 0.37 10.35 9.55
C SER A 27 1.41 9.43 8.89
N LYS A 28 2.16 8.65 9.68
CA LYS A 28 3.13 7.67 9.19
C LYS A 28 2.46 6.54 8.39
N ALA A 29 1.28 6.10 8.83
CA ALA A 29 0.49 5.10 8.11
C ALA A 29 -0.07 5.67 6.80
N LEU A 30 -0.61 6.89 6.82
CA LEU A 30 -1.12 7.59 5.63
C LEU A 30 -0.01 7.84 4.59
N GLU A 31 1.17 8.27 5.03
CA GLU A 31 2.33 8.45 4.16
C GLU A 31 2.76 7.12 3.53
N LYS A 32 2.80 6.03 4.32
CA LYS A 32 3.15 4.71 3.79
C LYS A 32 2.12 4.21 2.77
N GLU A 33 0.83 4.42 3.02
CA GLU A 33 -0.21 4.05 2.06
C GLU A 33 -0.11 4.87 0.77
N LYS A 34 0.21 6.16 0.88
CA LYS A 34 0.49 6.99 -0.29
C LYS A 34 1.66 6.46 -1.11
N GLU A 35 2.74 6.02 -0.49
CA GLU A 35 3.88 5.39 -1.19
C GLU A 35 3.47 4.10 -1.91
N ILE A 36 2.63 3.27 -1.28
CA ILE A 36 2.10 2.02 -1.87
C ILE A 36 1.26 2.34 -3.12
N ASN A 37 0.34 3.29 -3.00
CA ASN A 37 -0.49 3.77 -4.11
C ASN A 37 0.34 4.32 -5.27
N GLN A 38 1.32 5.17 -4.97
CA GLN A 38 2.22 5.73 -5.98
C GLN A 38 3.04 4.65 -6.68
N PHE A 39 3.49 3.62 -5.96
CA PHE A 39 4.19 2.49 -6.56
C PHE A 39 3.28 1.68 -7.48
N ARG A 40 2.03 1.41 -7.08
CA ARG A 40 1.03 0.76 -7.95
C ARG A 40 0.83 1.53 -9.24
N ASP A 41 0.65 2.84 -9.16
CA ASP A 41 0.40 3.70 -10.31
C ASP A 41 1.62 3.75 -11.24
N TRP A 42 2.82 3.87 -10.68
CA TRP A 42 4.05 3.80 -11.45
C TRP A 42 4.22 2.46 -12.18
N VAL A 43 3.96 1.33 -11.51
CA VAL A 43 4.02 0.01 -12.15
C VAL A 43 3.01 -0.09 -13.30
N ARG A 44 1.81 0.46 -13.13
CA ARG A 44 0.77 0.42 -14.16
C ARG A 44 1.22 1.11 -15.44
N GLU A 45 1.84 2.30 -15.31
CA GLU A 45 2.39 3.05 -16.44
C GLU A 45 3.60 2.34 -17.07
N ASP A 46 4.53 1.83 -16.26
CA ASP A 46 5.69 1.07 -16.75
C ASP A 46 5.27 -0.18 -17.55
N VAL A 47 4.25 -0.91 -17.07
CA VAL A 47 3.70 -2.07 -17.78
C VAL A 47 3.09 -1.68 -19.12
N LEU A 48 2.38 -0.55 -19.18
CA LEU A 48 1.79 -0.06 -20.44
C LEU A 48 2.88 0.22 -21.47
N VAL A 49 3.94 0.94 -21.08
CA VAL A 49 5.10 1.25 -21.94
C VAL A 49 5.80 -0.04 -22.41
N LYS A 50 5.92 -1.05 -21.54
CA LYS A 50 6.53 -2.35 -21.89
C LYS A 50 5.67 -3.18 -22.83
N ILE A 51 4.35 -3.05 -22.77
CA ILE A 51 3.45 -3.66 -23.75
C ILE A 51 3.60 -2.96 -25.11
N GLU A 52 3.62 -1.62 -25.13
CA GLU A 52 3.74 -0.84 -26.37
C GLU A 52 5.07 -1.05 -27.10
N SER A 53 6.16 -1.24 -26.36
CA SER A 53 7.48 -1.56 -26.91
C SER A 53 7.64 -3.03 -27.33
N GLY A 54 6.67 -3.89 -27.02
CA GLY A 54 6.70 -5.32 -27.34
C GLY A 54 7.55 -6.17 -26.38
N GLU A 55 8.11 -5.60 -25.32
CA GLU A 55 8.84 -6.33 -24.28
C GLU A 55 7.91 -7.27 -23.50
N TYR A 56 6.68 -6.82 -23.23
CA TYR A 56 5.65 -7.59 -22.54
C TYR A 56 4.49 -7.95 -23.47
N THR A 57 3.96 -9.16 -23.30
CA THR A 57 2.64 -9.49 -23.86
C THR A 57 1.53 -8.84 -23.05
N LEU A 58 0.37 -8.58 -23.68
CA LEU A 58 -0.84 -8.14 -22.97
C LEU A 58 -1.17 -9.03 -21.76
N LYS A 59 -1.02 -10.36 -21.94
CA LYS A 59 -1.31 -11.34 -20.89
C LYS A 59 -0.35 -11.23 -19.70
N SER A 60 0.96 -11.12 -19.95
CA SER A 60 1.96 -10.98 -18.88
C SER A 60 1.82 -9.65 -18.15
N GLY A 61 1.60 -8.56 -18.87
CA GLY A 61 1.34 -7.25 -18.28
C GLY A 61 0.08 -7.24 -17.41
N PHE A 62 -1.01 -7.88 -17.86
CA PHE A 62 -2.23 -8.03 -17.07
C PHE A 62 -1.98 -8.73 -15.72
N TYR A 63 -1.28 -9.87 -15.72
CA TYR A 63 -1.01 -10.60 -14.48
C TYR A 63 -0.09 -9.83 -13.53
N PHE A 64 0.93 -9.16 -14.06
CA PHE A 64 1.83 -8.36 -13.24
C PHE A 64 1.11 -7.18 -12.59
N ASN A 65 0.31 -6.42 -13.35
CA ASN A 65 -0.54 -5.37 -12.80
C ASN A 65 -1.49 -5.91 -11.72
N LYS A 66 -2.13 -7.07 -11.97
CA LYS A 66 -3.02 -7.69 -10.99
C LYS A 66 -2.31 -8.00 -9.67
N MET A 67 -1.07 -8.50 -9.71
CA MET A 67 -0.28 -8.77 -8.51
C MET A 67 0.01 -7.51 -7.70
N VAL A 68 0.41 -6.42 -8.37
CA VAL A 68 0.72 -5.15 -7.69
C VAL A 68 -0.53 -4.47 -7.15
N THR A 69 -1.63 -4.48 -7.90
CA THR A 69 -2.94 -4.02 -7.38
C THR A 69 -3.40 -4.85 -6.18
N SER A 70 -3.19 -6.17 -6.18
CA SER A 70 -3.47 -6.98 -5.00
C SER A 70 -2.63 -6.59 -3.78
N CYS A 71 -1.38 -6.16 -3.98
CA CYS A 71 -0.54 -5.65 -2.90
C CYS A 71 -1.06 -4.32 -2.37
N GLU A 72 -1.45 -3.39 -3.25
CA GLU A 72 -2.00 -2.10 -2.80
C GLU A 72 -3.30 -2.25 -2.02
N LYS A 73 -4.20 -3.15 -2.44
CA LYS A 73 -5.38 -3.50 -1.63
C LYS A 73 -5.04 -4.06 -0.24
N ILE A 74 -3.88 -4.72 -0.08
CA ILE A 74 -3.43 -5.11 1.25
C ILE A 74 -3.04 -3.85 2.02
N GLY A 75 -2.28 -2.93 1.41
CA GLY A 75 -1.93 -1.62 1.98
C GLY A 75 -3.15 -0.86 2.52
N ASP A 76 -4.19 -0.68 1.70
CA ASP A 76 -5.45 -0.05 2.11
C ASP A 76 -6.03 -0.68 3.38
N ASN A 77 -6.08 -2.02 3.43
CA ASN A 77 -6.57 -2.72 4.61
C ASN A 77 -5.66 -2.50 5.85
N LEU A 78 -4.35 -2.35 5.65
CA LEU A 78 -3.43 -2.04 6.73
C LEU A 78 -3.62 -0.61 7.25
N LEU A 79 -3.97 0.35 6.38
CA LEU A 79 -4.36 1.70 6.81
C LEU A 79 -5.64 1.66 7.65
N ASN A 80 -6.67 0.96 7.18
CA ASN A 80 -7.95 0.80 7.92
C ASN A 80 -7.72 0.21 9.32
N ILE A 81 -6.78 -0.74 9.47
CA ILE A 81 -6.42 -1.30 10.77
C ILE A 81 -5.74 -0.24 11.66
N ASN A 82 -4.83 0.57 11.10
CA ASN A 82 -4.20 1.65 11.87
C ASN A 82 -5.23 2.69 12.37
N GLU A 83 -6.20 3.03 11.54
CA GLU A 83 -7.30 3.94 11.91
C GLU A 83 -8.15 3.35 13.05
N ALA A 84 -8.48 2.06 12.96
CA ALA A 84 -9.19 1.35 14.01
C ALA A 84 -8.40 1.32 15.34
N ILE A 85 -7.08 1.10 15.30
CA ILE A 85 -6.22 1.15 16.49
C ILE A 85 -6.17 2.57 17.07
N ALA A 86 -6.14 3.60 16.21
CA ALA A 86 -6.11 5.01 16.59
C ALA A 86 -7.47 5.57 17.04
N GLY A 87 -8.55 4.79 16.96
CA GLY A 87 -9.89 5.23 17.35
C GLY A 87 -10.47 6.32 16.44
N ILE A 88 -10.02 6.39 15.18
CA ILE A 88 -10.47 7.39 14.20
C ILE A 88 -11.05 6.73 12.95
N ASN A 89 -11.84 7.49 12.20
CA ASN A 89 -12.24 7.13 10.84
C ASN A 89 -11.92 8.32 9.95
N VAL A 90 -10.94 8.17 9.06
CA VAL A 90 -10.53 9.22 8.11
C VAL A 90 -11.09 8.82 6.74
N GLU A 91 -12.41 8.97 6.58
CA GLU A 91 -13.05 8.87 5.25
C GLU A 91 -12.75 10.09 4.37
#